data_AF-A0A4R1K0H7-F1
#
_entry.id   AF-A0A4R1K0H7-F1
#
_cell.length_a   1.000
_cell.length_b   1.000
_cell.length_c   1.000
_cell.angle_alpha   90.00
_cell.angle_beta   90.00
_cell.angle_gamma   90.00
#
_symmetry.space_group_name_H-M   'P 1'
#
loop_
_entity.id
_entity.type
_entity.pdbx_description
1 polymer ?
#
loop_
_entity_poly.entity_id
_entity_poly.type
_entity_poly.pdbx_seq_one_letter_code
_entity_poly.pdbx_strand_id
1 'polypeptide(L)'
;MKQLEFSHIFVIESLRPEDELTGTRLFNRAIYPGMVDKNLESNCDHINVISKQDFFNALLNIKHKIISENISPIIHLEMHGSKNGLQLTSHERITWEELQPILIDLNILCKNNLFLTMATCFGGYIYNAISPRLQSPFWGFVGPFEEVDEDEVLADFTNFYFELLNSLDLNAAEIALHRQNAPNASKFKFQNIEFVFKKVYENYELKHLTPERIKERLQQIEEEFRKAGEYPDWTSERIHTVARNIIVDQNDKIKENLMTKFFMRDIYPELRN
;
A
#
# COMPACT_ATOMS: atom_id res chain seq x y z
N MET A 1 6.91 -4.26 -15.02
CA MET A 1 7.01 -4.10 -13.55
C MET A 1 7.98 -5.14 -13.02
N LYS A 2 8.86 -4.75 -12.07
CA LYS A 2 9.72 -5.70 -11.35
C LYS A 2 8.86 -6.80 -10.71
N GLN A 3 9.27 -8.05 -10.83
CA GLN A 3 8.64 -9.16 -10.10
C GLN A 3 8.83 -8.95 -8.59
N LEU A 4 7.81 -9.27 -7.79
CA LEU A 4 7.95 -9.24 -6.34
C LEU A 4 9.04 -10.23 -5.91
N GLU A 5 9.99 -9.72 -5.13
CA GLU A 5 10.98 -10.53 -4.43
C GLU A 5 10.75 -10.36 -2.93
N PHE A 6 10.83 -11.42 -2.14
CA PHE A 6 10.79 -11.29 -0.68
C PHE A 6 11.92 -12.09 -0.05
N SER A 7 12.41 -11.59 1.07
CA SER A 7 13.44 -12.24 1.88
C SER A 7 13.08 -12.34 3.35
N HIS A 8 11.98 -11.69 3.77
CA HIS A 8 11.51 -11.71 5.16
C HIS A 8 9.99 -11.62 5.25
N ILE A 9 9.38 -12.31 6.21
CA ILE A 9 7.93 -12.23 6.49
C ILE A 9 7.71 -11.74 7.92
N PHE A 10 7.00 -10.63 8.08
CA PHE A 10 6.57 -10.12 9.38
C PHE A 10 5.07 -10.35 9.54
N VAL A 11 4.66 -11.00 10.62
CA VAL A 11 3.25 -11.08 11.04
C VAL A 11 3.06 -10.13 12.21
N ILE A 12 2.31 -9.06 12.00
CA ILE A 12 1.95 -8.11 13.07
C ILE A 12 0.51 -8.41 13.48
N GLU A 13 0.33 -8.86 14.72
CA GLU A 13 -0.95 -9.26 15.27
C GLU A 13 -1.43 -8.30 16.37
N SER A 14 -2.67 -7.84 16.28
CA SER A 14 -3.34 -7.00 17.27
C SER A 14 -4.82 -7.38 17.38
N LEU A 15 -5.06 -8.59 17.88
CA LEU A 15 -6.39 -9.12 18.16
C LEU A 15 -6.72 -8.98 19.65
N ARG A 16 -8.00 -8.98 19.97
CA ARG A 16 -8.49 -8.80 21.34
C ARG A 16 -8.36 -10.12 22.11
N PRO A 17 -8.33 -10.09 23.45
CA PRO A 17 -8.19 -11.31 24.26
C PRO A 17 -9.30 -12.34 24.04
N GLU A 18 -10.47 -11.92 23.58
CA GLU A 18 -11.62 -12.77 23.25
C GLU A 18 -11.58 -13.35 21.83
N ASP A 19 -10.79 -12.77 20.93
CA ASP A 19 -10.68 -13.22 19.54
C ASP A 19 -9.82 -14.48 19.45
N GLU A 20 -10.01 -15.27 18.41
CA GLU A 20 -9.03 -16.29 18.08
C GLU A 20 -7.73 -15.64 17.56
N LEU A 21 -6.56 -16.04 18.10
CA LEU A 21 -5.25 -15.52 17.68
C LEU A 21 -4.81 -16.10 16.32
N THR A 22 -5.54 -15.76 15.26
CA THR A 22 -5.39 -16.30 13.91
C THR A 22 -4.01 -16.02 13.31
N GLY A 23 -3.38 -14.89 13.62
CA GLY A 23 -2.03 -14.54 13.16
C GLY A 23 -0.96 -15.40 13.83
N THR A 24 -1.09 -15.62 15.15
CA THR A 24 -0.24 -16.58 15.89
C THR A 24 -0.41 -17.99 15.31
N ARG A 25 -1.65 -18.41 15.05
CA ARG A 25 -1.93 -19.75 14.47
C ARG A 25 -1.36 -19.89 13.07
N LEU A 26 -1.56 -18.89 12.22
CA LEU A 26 -1.05 -18.82 10.85
C LEU A 26 0.48 -18.93 10.84
N PHE A 27 1.14 -18.13 11.69
CA PHE A 27 2.59 -18.13 11.79
C PHE A 27 3.12 -19.52 12.15
N ASN A 28 2.57 -20.13 13.20
CA ASN A 28 3.02 -21.44 13.69
C ASN A 28 2.68 -22.61 12.78
N ARG A 29 1.59 -22.53 12.00
CA ARG A 29 1.12 -23.62 11.14
C ARG A 29 1.67 -23.58 9.72
N ALA A 30 1.87 -22.39 9.16
CA ALA A 30 2.23 -22.23 7.76
C ALA A 30 3.58 -21.54 7.57
N ILE A 31 3.75 -20.35 8.13
CA ILE A 31 4.91 -19.49 7.82
C ILE A 31 6.18 -20.07 8.43
N TYR A 32 6.22 -20.28 9.74
CA TYR A 32 7.43 -20.74 10.43
C TYR A 32 7.87 -22.13 9.93
N PRO A 33 7.00 -23.17 9.83
CA PRO A 33 7.39 -24.45 9.27
C PRO A 33 7.91 -24.35 7.83
N GLY A 34 7.24 -23.59 6.97
CA GLY A 34 7.67 -23.42 5.57
C GLY A 34 9.01 -22.69 5.43
N MET A 35 9.38 -21.84 6.39
CA MET A 35 10.69 -21.19 6.46
C MET A 35 11.76 -22.14 7.02
N VAL A 36 11.43 -22.93 8.05
CA VAL A 36 12.31 -23.98 8.60
C VAL A 36 12.68 -25.01 7.53
N ASP A 37 11.71 -25.47 6.74
CA ASP A 37 11.95 -26.43 5.64
C ASP A 37 12.98 -25.93 4.60
N LYS A 38 13.22 -24.61 4.58
CA LYS A 38 14.19 -23.93 3.71
C LYS A 38 15.45 -23.50 4.44
N ASN A 39 15.59 -23.75 5.74
CA ASN A 39 16.65 -23.22 6.61
C ASN A 39 16.68 -21.68 6.64
N LEU A 40 15.49 -21.07 6.69
CA LEU A 40 15.27 -19.62 6.69
C LEU A 40 14.42 -19.19 7.89
N GLU A 41 14.46 -19.93 9.00
CA GLU A 41 13.66 -19.66 10.20
C GLU A 41 13.94 -18.28 10.82
N SER A 42 15.15 -17.72 10.63
CA SER A 42 15.52 -16.36 11.03
C SER A 42 14.88 -15.27 10.17
N ASN A 43 14.23 -15.65 9.06
CA ASN A 43 13.67 -14.74 8.08
C ASN A 43 12.15 -14.56 8.24
N CYS A 44 11.61 -14.90 9.40
CA CYS A 44 10.23 -14.63 9.73
C CYS A 44 10.07 -14.25 11.21
N ASP A 45 9.24 -13.26 11.47
CA ASP A 45 8.96 -12.77 12.83
C ASP A 45 7.46 -12.65 13.05
N HIS A 46 7.00 -13.05 14.24
CA HIS A 46 5.66 -12.76 14.74
C HIS A 46 5.76 -11.69 15.83
N ILE A 47 4.98 -10.62 15.69
CA ILE A 47 5.04 -9.43 16.52
C ILE A 47 3.64 -9.12 17.04
N ASN A 48 3.44 -9.33 18.33
CA ASN A 48 2.22 -8.90 19.01
C ASN A 48 2.31 -7.42 19.38
N VAL A 49 1.30 -6.63 19.01
CA VAL A 49 1.21 -5.21 19.33
C VAL A 49 -0.13 -4.90 19.98
N ILE A 50 -0.10 -4.12 21.07
CA ILE A 50 -1.31 -3.82 21.86
C ILE A 50 -1.78 -2.39 21.62
N SER A 51 -0.83 -1.45 21.65
CA SER A 51 -1.07 -0.01 21.54
C SER A 51 -0.60 0.55 20.20
N LYS A 52 -1.06 1.77 19.89
CA LYS A 52 -0.60 2.53 18.72
C LYS A 52 0.90 2.78 18.75
N GLN A 53 1.44 3.00 19.95
CA GLN A 53 2.89 3.13 20.16
C GLN A 53 3.62 1.83 19.80
N ASP A 54 3.11 0.68 20.22
CA ASP A 54 3.73 -0.63 19.91
C ASP A 54 3.73 -0.89 18.41
N PHE A 55 2.60 -0.60 17.74
CA PHE A 55 2.47 -0.77 16.30
C PHE A 55 3.50 0.08 15.53
N PHE A 56 3.63 1.36 15.85
CA PHE A 56 4.62 2.20 15.17
C PHE A 56 6.06 1.85 15.54
N ASN A 57 6.31 1.39 16.77
CA ASN A 57 7.61 0.84 17.16
C ASN A 57 7.95 -0.41 16.34
N ALA A 58 6.99 -1.30 16.09
CA ALA A 58 7.18 -2.47 15.23
C ALA A 58 7.58 -2.06 13.80
N LEU A 59 6.87 -1.09 13.20
CA LEU A 59 7.24 -0.57 11.88
C LEU A 59 8.61 0.11 11.87
N LEU A 60 8.99 0.82 12.94
CA LEU A 60 10.32 1.40 13.07
C LEU A 60 11.42 0.32 13.16
N ASN A 61 11.18 -0.77 13.87
CA ASN A 61 12.10 -1.90 13.94
C ASN A 61 12.25 -2.58 12.58
N ILE A 62 11.15 -2.78 11.84
CA ILE A 62 11.18 -3.28 10.46
C ILE A 62 11.99 -2.34 9.57
N LYS A 63 11.80 -1.01 9.69
CA LYS A 63 12.59 -0.01 8.97
C LYS A 63 14.09 -0.17 9.23
N HIS A 64 14.49 -0.33 10.49
CA HIS A 64 15.88 -0.55 10.86
C HIS A 64 16.44 -1.83 10.24
N LYS A 65 15.67 -2.92 10.26
CA LYS A 65 16.07 -4.21 9.67
C LYS A 65 16.21 -4.15 8.15
N ILE A 66 15.31 -3.46 7.45
CA ILE A 66 15.45 -3.18 6.01
C ILE A 66 16.77 -2.46 5.74
N ILE A 67 17.13 -1.45 6.53
CA ILE A 67 18.36 -0.68 6.35
C ILE A 67 19.61 -1.52 6.64
N SER A 68 19.61 -2.28 7.74
CA SER A 68 20.81 -3.00 8.19
C SER A 68 21.07 -4.28 7.39
N GLU A 69 20.02 -4.94 6.91
CA GLU A 69 20.11 -6.26 6.27
C GLU A 69 19.69 -6.25 4.80
N ASN A 70 19.22 -5.12 4.27
CA ASN A 70 18.76 -4.97 2.88
C ASN A 70 17.66 -6.00 2.53
N ILE A 71 16.73 -6.22 3.45
CA ILE A 71 15.62 -7.18 3.27
C ILE A 71 14.48 -6.61 2.40
N SER A 72 13.75 -7.49 1.73
CA SER A 72 12.49 -7.20 1.05
C SER A 72 11.34 -7.87 1.81
N PRO A 73 10.55 -7.11 2.58
CA PRO A 73 9.56 -7.67 3.50
C PRO A 73 8.20 -7.90 2.84
N ILE A 74 7.57 -9.01 3.22
CA ILE A 74 6.11 -9.13 3.28
C ILE A 74 5.69 -8.73 4.71
N ILE A 75 4.77 -7.79 4.83
CA ILE A 75 4.16 -7.45 6.12
C ILE A 75 2.71 -7.93 6.09
N HIS A 76 2.42 -8.91 6.94
CA HIS A 76 1.08 -9.42 7.20
C HIS A 76 0.48 -8.71 8.40
N LEU A 77 -0.67 -8.07 8.20
CA LEU A 77 -1.43 -7.42 9.25
C LEU A 77 -2.61 -8.32 9.64
N GLU A 78 -2.64 -8.72 10.91
CA GLU A 78 -3.70 -9.53 11.50
C GLU A 78 -4.36 -8.75 12.64
N MET A 79 -5.46 -8.06 12.35
CA MET A 79 -6.15 -7.19 13.31
C MET A 79 -7.52 -6.73 12.81
N HIS A 80 -8.32 -6.16 13.70
CA HIS A 80 -9.58 -5.54 13.31
C HIS A 80 -9.36 -4.34 12.38
N GLY A 81 -10.31 -4.13 11.47
CA GLY A 81 -10.23 -3.09 10.46
C GLY A 81 -11.58 -2.44 10.18
N SER A 82 -11.52 -1.28 9.56
CA SER A 82 -12.66 -0.51 9.09
C SER A 82 -12.30 0.20 7.80
N LYS A 83 -13.30 0.80 7.14
CA LYS A 83 -13.08 1.63 5.96
C LYS A 83 -12.11 2.80 6.18
N ASN A 84 -11.88 3.19 7.43
CA ASN A 84 -11.05 4.33 7.80
C ASN A 84 -9.67 3.96 8.34
N GLY A 85 -9.39 2.67 8.59
CA GLY A 85 -8.14 2.26 9.20
C GLY A 85 -8.22 1.00 10.03
N LEU A 86 -7.17 0.77 10.81
CA LEU A 86 -6.97 -0.37 11.69
C LEU A 86 -7.46 -0.05 13.11
N GLN A 87 -7.88 -1.09 13.84
CA GLN A 87 -8.17 -1.03 15.26
C GLN A 87 -7.32 -2.05 16.01
N LEU A 88 -6.63 -1.58 17.05
CA LEU A 88 -5.72 -2.39 17.85
C LEU A 88 -6.41 -2.99 19.07
N THR A 89 -5.74 -3.93 19.74
CA THR A 89 -6.18 -4.55 21.00
C THR A 89 -6.55 -3.52 22.07
N SER A 90 -5.79 -2.42 22.18
CA SER A 90 -6.05 -1.28 23.08
C SER A 90 -7.30 -0.45 22.72
N HIS A 91 -8.00 -0.79 21.64
CA HIS A 91 -9.08 -0.03 20.98
C HIS A 91 -8.64 1.28 20.31
N GLU A 92 -7.35 1.63 20.39
CA GLU A 92 -6.79 2.73 19.61
C GLU A 92 -6.96 2.46 18.10
N ARG A 93 -7.11 3.56 17.35
CA ARG A 93 -7.28 3.52 15.90
C ARG A 93 -6.07 4.12 15.19
N ILE A 94 -5.70 3.49 14.08
CA ILE A 94 -4.69 3.99 13.15
C ILE A 94 -5.40 4.23 11.83
N THR A 95 -5.48 5.49 11.39
CA THR A 95 -6.13 5.77 10.10
C THR A 95 -5.24 5.40 8.93
N TRP A 96 -5.82 5.18 7.75
CA TRP A 96 -5.05 4.94 6.54
C TRP A 96 -4.11 6.11 6.20
N GLU A 97 -4.52 7.35 6.50
CA GLU A 97 -3.72 8.55 6.31
C GLU A 97 -2.53 8.63 7.27
N GLU A 98 -2.65 8.11 8.49
CA GLU A 98 -1.53 8.00 9.44
C GLU A 98 -0.54 6.92 9.00
N LEU A 99 -1.04 5.82 8.43
CA LEU A 99 -0.22 4.67 8.03
C LEU A 99 0.54 4.91 6.72
N GLN A 100 -0.09 5.58 5.75
CA GLN A 100 0.46 5.81 4.42
C GLN A 100 1.90 6.37 4.40
N PRO A 101 2.24 7.49 5.08
CA PRO A 101 3.57 8.07 4.97
C PRO A 101 4.66 7.10 5.47
N ILE A 102 4.34 6.27 6.46
CA ILE A 102 5.28 5.27 7.00
C ILE A 102 5.48 4.13 5.99
N LEU A 103 4.39 3.67 5.35
CA LEU A 103 4.50 2.66 4.30
C LEU A 103 5.27 3.17 3.08
N ILE A 104 5.09 4.43 2.70
CA ILE A 104 5.88 5.08 1.65
C ILE A 104 7.37 5.05 2.02
N ASP A 105 7.71 5.47 3.24
CA ASP A 105 9.09 5.44 3.74
C ASP A 105 9.72 4.04 3.65
N LEU A 106 8.97 3.01 4.09
CA LEU A 106 9.42 1.63 4.01
C LEU A 106 9.58 1.18 2.55
N ASN A 107 8.60 1.45 1.70
CA ASN A 107 8.61 1.00 0.31
C ASN A 107 9.71 1.70 -0.53
N ILE A 108 10.06 2.94 -0.21
CA ILE A 108 11.24 3.62 -0.78
C ILE A 108 12.49 2.82 -0.45
N LEU A 109 12.71 2.47 0.82
CA LEU A 109 13.87 1.66 1.22
C LEU A 109 13.91 0.29 0.52
N CYS A 110 12.73 -0.29 0.29
CA CYS A 110 12.57 -1.55 -0.43
C CYS A 110 12.66 -1.41 -1.96
N LYS A 111 12.89 -0.21 -2.51
CA LYS A 111 12.91 0.07 -3.97
C LYS A 111 11.63 -0.36 -4.68
N ASN A 112 10.49 0.03 -4.13
CA ASN A 112 9.16 -0.35 -4.61
C ASN A 112 8.95 -1.88 -4.63
N ASN A 113 9.26 -2.54 -3.52
CA ASN A 113 9.16 -4.01 -3.37
C ASN A 113 8.51 -4.44 -2.04
N LEU A 114 7.93 -3.50 -1.27
CA LEU A 114 7.17 -3.83 -0.05
C LEU A 114 5.84 -4.46 -0.44
N PHE A 115 5.52 -5.62 0.14
CA PHE A 115 4.24 -6.29 -0.09
C PHE A 115 3.43 -6.39 1.20
N LEU A 116 2.14 -6.05 1.12
CA LEU A 116 1.23 -6.12 2.26
C LEU A 116 0.20 -7.23 2.09
N THR A 117 0.02 -8.04 3.12
CA THR A 117 -1.14 -8.93 3.25
C THR A 117 -1.96 -8.45 4.44
N MET A 118 -3.27 -8.30 4.26
CA MET A 118 -4.14 -7.71 5.28
C MET A 118 -5.30 -8.66 5.57
N ALA A 119 -5.13 -9.42 6.65
CA ALA A 119 -6.19 -10.14 7.35
C ALA A 119 -6.96 -9.16 8.26
N THR A 120 -7.53 -8.13 7.64
CA THR A 120 -8.21 -7.03 8.34
C THR A 120 -9.48 -6.66 7.59
N CYS A 121 -10.64 -6.61 8.25
CA CYS A 121 -11.89 -6.16 7.64
C CYS A 121 -11.70 -4.82 6.90
N PHE A 122 -12.23 -4.71 5.68
CA PHE A 122 -12.07 -3.53 4.83
C PHE A 122 -10.62 -3.09 4.55
N GLY A 123 -9.60 -3.95 4.69
CA GLY A 123 -8.20 -3.61 4.43
C GLY A 123 -7.94 -3.00 3.04
N GLY A 124 -8.73 -3.37 2.03
CA GLY A 124 -8.67 -2.78 0.70
C GLY A 124 -9.00 -1.28 0.63
N TYR A 125 -9.57 -0.70 1.69
CA TYR A 125 -9.83 0.74 1.79
C TYR A 125 -8.59 1.58 2.08
N ILE A 126 -7.42 0.97 2.33
CA ILE A 126 -6.12 1.68 2.32
C ILE A 126 -5.93 2.53 1.06
N TYR A 127 -6.56 2.09 -0.02
CA TYR A 127 -6.69 2.79 -1.29
C TYR A 127 -7.10 4.26 -1.15
N ASN A 128 -7.94 4.60 -0.16
CA ASN A 128 -8.44 5.96 0.03
C ASN A 128 -7.37 6.96 0.48
N ALA A 129 -6.30 6.49 1.14
CA ALA A 129 -5.18 7.34 1.50
C ALA A 129 -4.24 7.60 0.31
N ILE A 130 -4.27 6.76 -0.73
CA ILE A 130 -3.26 6.79 -1.80
C ILE A 130 -3.45 8.02 -2.69
N SER A 131 -2.34 8.76 -2.87
CA SER A 131 -2.29 9.90 -3.78
C SER A 131 -1.38 9.62 -4.97
N PRO A 132 -1.81 9.85 -6.23
CA PRO A 132 -0.92 9.71 -7.38
C PRO A 132 0.22 10.74 -7.40
N ARG A 133 0.19 11.74 -6.51
CA ARG A 133 1.23 12.78 -6.38
C ARG A 133 2.37 12.41 -5.43
N LEU A 134 2.23 11.30 -4.71
CA LEU A 134 3.23 10.77 -3.79
C LEU A 134 3.81 9.48 -4.36
N GLN A 135 4.90 8.99 -3.78
CA GLN A 135 5.39 7.64 -4.03
C GLN A 135 4.35 6.61 -3.55
N SER A 136 4.38 5.42 -4.15
CA SER A 136 3.53 4.32 -3.70
C SER A 136 3.87 3.84 -2.29
N PRO A 137 2.87 3.56 -1.42
CA PRO A 137 3.10 2.91 -0.14
C PRO A 137 3.53 1.43 -0.23
N PHE A 138 3.39 0.76 -1.37
CA PHE A 138 3.75 -0.66 -1.55
C PHE A 138 3.88 -1.05 -3.04
N TRP A 139 4.52 -2.18 -3.32
CA TRP A 139 4.49 -2.82 -4.65
C TRP A 139 3.12 -3.43 -4.97
N GLY A 140 2.43 -3.91 -3.95
CA GLY A 140 1.08 -4.44 -4.05
C GLY A 140 0.54 -4.83 -2.69
N PHE A 141 -0.74 -5.17 -2.64
CA PHE A 141 -1.34 -5.70 -1.43
C PHE A 141 -2.41 -6.76 -1.70
N VAL A 142 -2.73 -7.53 -0.66
CA VAL A 142 -3.92 -8.38 -0.58
C VAL A 142 -4.77 -7.90 0.58
N GLY A 143 -6.06 -7.66 0.35
CA GLY A 143 -6.98 -7.29 1.43
C GLY A 143 -8.45 -7.33 1.00
N PRO A 144 -9.38 -7.38 1.97
CA PRO A 144 -10.79 -7.43 1.67
C PRO A 144 -11.42 -6.03 1.57
N PHE A 145 -12.49 -5.89 0.77
CA PHE A 145 -13.29 -4.66 0.69
C PHE A 145 -14.57 -4.72 1.54
N GLU A 146 -14.68 -5.76 2.36
CA GLU A 146 -15.82 -6.09 3.19
C GLU A 146 -15.34 -6.77 4.49
N GLU A 147 -16.28 -7.21 5.33
CA GLU A 147 -15.99 -7.93 6.57
C GLU A 147 -15.62 -9.38 6.28
N VAL A 148 -14.61 -9.87 7.00
CA VAL A 148 -14.10 -11.24 6.88
C VAL A 148 -14.27 -11.96 8.22
N ASP A 149 -14.49 -13.26 8.15
CA ASP A 149 -14.62 -14.12 9.33
C ASP A 149 -13.26 -14.72 9.71
N GLU A 150 -13.05 -15.01 11.00
CA GLU A 150 -11.77 -15.53 11.51
C GLU A 150 -11.40 -16.91 10.93
N ASP A 151 -12.38 -17.79 10.70
CA ASP A 151 -12.15 -19.10 10.08
C ASP A 151 -11.77 -18.94 8.60
N GLU A 152 -12.44 -18.03 7.88
CA GLU A 152 -12.15 -17.67 6.48
C GLU A 152 -10.73 -17.12 6.35
N VAL A 153 -10.38 -16.16 7.21
CA VAL A 153 -9.05 -15.52 7.27
C VAL A 153 -7.96 -16.57 7.45
N LEU A 154 -8.08 -17.41 8.48
CA LEU A 154 -7.02 -18.37 8.77
C LEU A 154 -6.89 -19.41 7.65
N ALA A 155 -8.01 -19.92 7.13
CA ALA A 155 -8.00 -20.91 6.07
C ALA A 155 -7.37 -20.36 4.79
N ASP A 156 -7.81 -19.18 4.34
CA ASP A 156 -7.34 -18.55 3.10
C ASP A 156 -5.86 -18.22 3.20
N PHE A 157 -5.40 -17.53 4.26
CA PHE A 157 -3.99 -17.17 4.39
C PHE A 157 -3.09 -18.38 4.66
N THR A 158 -3.59 -19.44 5.31
CA THR A 158 -2.83 -20.70 5.42
C THR A 158 -2.54 -21.28 4.05
N ASN A 159 -3.55 -21.35 3.16
CA ASN A 159 -3.35 -21.82 1.78
C ASN A 159 -2.42 -20.90 0.98
N PHE A 160 -2.57 -19.59 1.14
CA PHE A 160 -1.72 -18.59 0.50
C PHE A 160 -0.25 -18.80 0.87
N TYR A 161 0.08 -18.88 2.17
CA TYR A 161 1.48 -19.02 2.60
C TYR A 161 2.06 -20.39 2.31
N PHE A 162 1.27 -21.47 2.37
CA PHE A 162 1.74 -22.78 1.92
C PHE A 162 2.14 -22.77 0.45
N GLU A 163 1.28 -22.21 -0.42
CA GLU A 163 1.59 -22.14 -1.84
C GLU A 163 2.75 -21.18 -2.11
N LEU A 164 2.74 -19.98 -1.52
CA LEU A 164 3.80 -18.98 -1.70
C LEU A 164 5.17 -19.53 -1.29
N LEU A 165 5.26 -20.18 -0.13
CA LEU A 165 6.53 -20.74 0.32
C LEU A 165 6.91 -21.98 -0.49
N ASN A 166 5.98 -22.75 -1.01
CA ASN A 166 6.30 -23.91 -1.84
C ASN A 166 6.80 -23.52 -3.25
N SER A 167 6.04 -22.69 -3.96
CA SER A 167 6.30 -22.37 -5.38
C SER A 167 7.07 -21.07 -5.61
N LEU A 168 7.11 -20.17 -4.61
CA LEU A 168 7.61 -18.80 -4.75
C LEU A 168 6.89 -18.02 -5.86
N ASP A 169 5.65 -18.42 -6.19
CA ASP A 169 4.81 -17.79 -7.20
C ASP A 169 3.62 -17.11 -6.54
N LEU A 170 3.60 -15.77 -6.60
CA LEU A 170 2.52 -14.97 -6.02
C LEU A 170 1.17 -15.21 -6.71
N ASN A 171 1.15 -15.48 -8.02
CA ASN A 171 -0.10 -15.76 -8.73
C ASN A 171 -0.68 -17.11 -8.29
N ALA A 172 0.18 -18.12 -8.11
CA ALA A 172 -0.24 -19.40 -7.56
C ALA A 172 -0.78 -19.23 -6.13
N ALA A 173 -0.09 -18.44 -5.30
CA ALA A 173 -0.52 -18.13 -3.95
C ALA A 173 -1.87 -17.39 -3.91
N GLU A 174 -2.10 -16.42 -4.82
CA GLU A 174 -3.40 -15.76 -4.97
C GLU A 174 -4.51 -16.76 -5.33
N ILE A 175 -4.24 -17.69 -6.25
CA ILE A 175 -5.21 -18.75 -6.59
C ILE A 175 -5.49 -19.64 -5.35
N ALA A 176 -4.46 -19.96 -4.57
CA ALA A 176 -4.58 -20.78 -3.36
C ALA A 176 -5.37 -20.07 -2.25
N LEU A 177 -5.22 -18.74 -2.13
CA LEU A 177 -6.00 -17.89 -1.23
C LEU A 177 -7.50 -18.04 -1.48
N HIS A 178 -7.92 -18.31 -2.72
CA HIS A 178 -9.34 -18.40 -3.08
C HIS A 178 -9.91 -19.83 -3.04
N ARG A 179 -9.08 -20.83 -2.71
CA ARG A 179 -9.39 -22.26 -2.90
C ARG A 179 -10.67 -22.70 -2.19
N GLN A 180 -10.96 -22.20 -0.99
CA GLN A 180 -12.12 -22.63 -0.20
C GLN A 180 -13.40 -21.89 -0.58
N ASN A 181 -13.30 -20.80 -1.33
CA ASN A 181 -14.42 -19.91 -1.53
C ASN A 181 -15.32 -20.36 -2.68
N ALA A 182 -14.91 -21.19 -3.64
CA ALA A 182 -15.77 -21.62 -4.74
C ALA A 182 -17.09 -22.29 -4.26
N PRO A 183 -18.29 -21.78 -4.63
CA PRO A 183 -18.59 -20.80 -5.69
C PRO A 183 -18.69 -19.32 -5.25
N ASN A 184 -18.54 -19.02 -3.96
CA ASN A 184 -18.41 -17.65 -3.45
C ASN A 184 -17.07 -17.04 -3.91
N ALA A 185 -17.09 -15.77 -4.30
CA ALA A 185 -15.83 -15.06 -4.56
C ALA A 185 -15.13 -14.83 -3.22
N SER A 186 -13.85 -15.21 -3.08
CA SER A 186 -13.06 -14.82 -1.91
C SER A 186 -13.14 -13.32 -1.73
N LYS A 187 -13.26 -12.89 -0.48
CA LYS A 187 -13.33 -11.46 -0.14
C LYS A 187 -11.99 -10.77 -0.32
N PHE A 188 -10.89 -11.53 -0.26
CA PHE A 188 -9.53 -11.02 -0.41
C PHE A 188 -9.17 -10.83 -1.88
N LYS A 189 -8.71 -9.62 -2.21
CA LYS A 189 -8.29 -9.27 -3.57
C LYS A 189 -6.85 -8.83 -3.58
N PHE A 190 -6.07 -9.40 -4.49
CA PHE A 190 -4.75 -8.87 -4.83
C PHE A 190 -4.90 -7.61 -5.67
N GLN A 191 -4.06 -6.62 -5.38
CA GLN A 191 -4.02 -5.34 -6.05
C GLN A 191 -2.55 -4.95 -6.26
N ASN A 192 -2.06 -5.07 -7.49
CA ASN A 192 -0.75 -4.59 -7.85
C ASN A 192 -0.74 -3.05 -7.99
N ILE A 193 0.44 -2.47 -7.92
CA ILE A 193 0.57 -1.01 -7.90
C ILE A 193 0.22 -0.32 -9.22
N GLU A 194 0.33 -1.00 -10.36
CA GLU A 194 -0.09 -0.45 -11.67
C GLU A 194 -1.61 -0.27 -11.73
N PHE A 195 -2.38 -1.26 -11.26
CA PHE A 195 -3.82 -1.16 -11.16
C PHE A 195 -4.24 -0.08 -10.16
N VAL A 196 -3.58 -0.03 -9.00
CA VAL A 196 -3.82 1.00 -7.99
C VAL A 196 -3.55 2.38 -8.56
N PHE A 197 -2.41 2.60 -9.24
CA PHE A 197 -2.10 3.89 -9.89
C PHE A 197 -3.21 4.30 -10.86
N LYS A 198 -3.61 3.39 -11.76
CA LYS A 198 -4.67 3.64 -12.75
C LYS A 198 -5.93 4.13 -12.05
N LYS A 199 -6.35 3.45 -10.99
CA LYS A 199 -7.56 3.82 -10.25
C LYS A 199 -7.40 5.16 -9.52
N VAL A 200 -6.28 5.40 -8.84
CA VAL A 200 -6.14 6.64 -8.05
C VAL A 200 -6.00 7.84 -8.96
N TYR A 201 -5.40 7.64 -10.14
CA TYR A 201 -5.31 8.62 -11.19
C TYR A 201 -6.69 8.92 -11.81
N GLU A 202 -7.47 7.90 -12.18
CA GLU A 202 -8.86 8.08 -12.65
C GLU A 202 -9.68 8.92 -11.66
N ASN A 203 -9.60 8.61 -10.36
CA ASN A 203 -10.29 9.38 -9.32
C ASN A 203 -9.70 10.79 -9.14
N TYR A 204 -8.39 10.97 -9.33
CA TYR A 204 -7.78 12.30 -9.34
C TYR A 204 -8.30 13.16 -10.50
N GLU A 205 -8.39 12.60 -11.71
CA GLU A 205 -8.94 13.31 -12.88
C GLU A 205 -10.39 13.73 -12.63
N LEU A 206 -11.23 12.82 -12.15
CA LEU A 206 -12.64 13.09 -11.86
C LEU A 206 -12.85 14.17 -10.79
N LYS A 207 -11.94 14.29 -9.82
CA LYS A 207 -12.07 15.24 -8.70
C LYS A 207 -11.37 16.58 -8.95
N HIS A 208 -10.30 16.59 -9.74
CA HIS A 208 -9.40 17.73 -9.83
C HIS A 208 -9.25 18.31 -11.24
N LEU A 209 -9.68 17.60 -12.29
CA LEU A 209 -9.67 18.10 -13.68
C LEU A 209 -11.07 18.47 -14.17
N THR A 210 -12.02 18.73 -13.26
CA THR A 210 -13.33 19.31 -13.59
C THR A 210 -13.19 20.77 -14.05
N PRO A 211 -14.06 21.30 -14.94
CA PRO A 211 -14.01 22.70 -15.38
C PRO A 211 -13.95 23.73 -14.23
N GLU A 212 -14.70 23.50 -13.16
CA GLU A 212 -14.78 24.38 -11.98
C GLU A 212 -13.44 24.43 -11.24
N ARG A 213 -12.88 23.26 -10.90
CA ARG A 213 -11.56 23.16 -10.25
C ARG A 213 -10.43 23.72 -11.10
N ILE A 214 -10.47 23.51 -12.42
CA ILE A 214 -9.49 24.09 -13.33
C ILE A 214 -9.58 25.61 -13.27
N LYS A 215 -10.79 26.18 -13.33
CA LYS A 215 -11.00 27.62 -13.22
C LYS A 215 -10.46 28.18 -11.90
N GLU A 216 -10.77 27.54 -10.78
CA GLU A 216 -10.24 27.91 -9.44
C GLU A 216 -8.71 27.90 -9.42
N ARG A 217 -8.07 26.84 -9.95
CA ARG A 217 -6.61 26.74 -10.00
C ARG A 217 -5.98 27.82 -10.88
N LEU A 218 -6.57 28.12 -12.03
CA LEU A 218 -6.08 29.18 -12.91
C LEU A 218 -6.09 30.54 -12.21
N GLN A 219 -7.16 30.83 -11.44
CA GLN A 219 -7.26 32.05 -10.63
C GLN A 219 -6.20 32.09 -9.52
N GLN A 220 -5.98 30.98 -8.81
CA GLN A 220 -4.94 30.90 -7.78
C GLN A 220 -3.54 31.13 -8.36
N ILE A 221 -3.23 30.51 -9.49
CA ILE A 221 -1.96 30.72 -10.19
C ILE A 221 -1.81 32.18 -10.61
N GLU A 222 -2.87 32.81 -11.16
CA GLU A 222 -2.82 34.23 -11.48
C GLU A 222 -2.51 35.07 -10.24
N GLU A 223 -3.21 34.85 -9.13
CA GLU A 223 -2.95 35.57 -7.88
C GLU A 223 -1.51 35.42 -7.38
N GLU A 224 -0.95 34.21 -7.46
CA GLU A 224 0.45 33.93 -7.09
C GLU A 224 1.44 34.65 -8.02
N PHE A 225 1.23 34.59 -9.34
CA PHE A 225 2.04 35.32 -10.33
C PHE A 225 2.04 36.82 -10.07
N ARG A 226 0.87 37.40 -9.80
CA ARG A 226 0.73 38.83 -9.49
C ARG A 226 1.42 39.20 -8.18
N LYS A 227 1.29 38.37 -7.14
CA LYS A 227 1.96 38.58 -5.84
C LYS A 227 3.47 38.49 -5.94
N ALA A 228 4.00 37.57 -6.76
CA ALA A 228 5.43 37.40 -6.96
C ALA A 228 6.06 38.54 -7.78
N GLY A 229 5.25 39.36 -8.46
CA GLY A 229 5.72 40.43 -9.35
C GLY A 229 6.37 39.90 -10.64
N GLU A 230 6.13 38.62 -10.96
CA GLU A 230 6.65 37.98 -12.16
C GLU A 230 5.83 38.40 -13.40
N TYR A 231 6.52 38.74 -14.49
CA TYR A 231 5.92 39.08 -15.78
C TYR A 231 4.79 40.15 -15.70
N PRO A 232 5.10 41.37 -15.22
CA PRO A 232 4.09 42.41 -14.96
C PRO A 232 3.24 42.76 -16.19
N ASP A 233 3.81 42.63 -17.40
CA ASP A 233 3.14 42.97 -18.65
C ASP A 233 2.19 41.88 -19.18
N TRP A 234 2.10 40.73 -18.52
CA TRP A 234 1.23 39.65 -18.99
C TRP A 234 -0.24 39.94 -18.64
N THR A 235 -1.13 39.72 -19.61
CA THR A 235 -2.59 39.76 -19.39
C THR A 235 -3.06 38.51 -18.65
N SER A 236 -4.20 38.59 -17.95
CA SER A 236 -4.82 37.43 -17.29
C SER A 236 -5.12 36.29 -18.26
N GLU A 237 -5.56 36.62 -19.48
CA GLU A 237 -5.80 35.64 -20.55
C GLU A 237 -4.51 34.88 -20.92
N ARG A 238 -3.39 35.60 -21.04
CA ARG A 238 -2.09 34.98 -21.34
C ARG A 238 -1.64 34.09 -20.18
N ILE A 239 -1.76 34.55 -18.94
CA ILE A 239 -1.42 33.75 -17.74
C ILE A 239 -2.26 32.47 -17.71
N HIS A 240 -3.58 32.58 -17.88
CA HIS A 240 -4.47 31.42 -17.89
C HIS A 240 -4.19 30.45 -19.04
N THR A 241 -3.85 30.95 -20.23
CA THR A 241 -3.51 30.10 -21.38
C THR A 241 -2.26 29.29 -21.12
N VAL A 242 -1.20 29.93 -20.63
CA VAL A 242 0.06 29.25 -20.29
C VAL A 242 -0.13 28.28 -19.14
N ALA A 243 -0.80 28.70 -18.07
CA ALA A 243 -1.08 27.86 -16.92
C ALA A 243 -1.95 26.64 -17.30
N ARG A 244 -2.99 26.81 -18.12
CA ARG A 244 -3.81 25.70 -18.61
C ARG A 244 -2.97 24.70 -19.41
N ASN A 245 -2.09 25.17 -20.29
CA ASN A 245 -1.21 24.29 -21.05
C ASN A 245 -0.32 23.42 -20.11
N ILE A 246 0.18 24.02 -19.03
CA ILE A 246 1.06 23.34 -18.06
C ILE A 246 0.29 22.35 -17.17
N ILE A 247 -0.92 22.69 -16.72
CA ILE A 247 -1.65 21.92 -15.70
C ILE A 247 -2.76 21.01 -16.26
N VAL A 248 -3.17 21.21 -17.52
CA VAL A 248 -4.26 20.46 -18.17
C VAL A 248 -3.84 19.91 -19.52
N ASP A 249 -3.40 20.76 -20.45
CA ASP A 249 -3.30 20.35 -21.86
C ASP A 249 -2.11 19.39 -22.12
N GLN A 250 -1.13 19.36 -21.21
CA GLN A 250 -0.04 18.37 -21.19
C GLN A 250 -0.38 17.13 -20.33
N ASN A 251 -1.65 16.69 -20.32
CA ASN A 251 -2.13 15.63 -19.43
C ASN A 251 -1.27 14.36 -19.47
N ASP A 252 -0.86 13.91 -20.65
CA ASP A 252 0.00 12.72 -20.80
C ASP A 252 1.37 12.91 -20.13
N LYS A 253 1.97 14.09 -20.28
CA LYS A 253 3.26 14.41 -19.66
C LYS A 253 3.15 14.56 -18.14
N ILE A 254 2.04 15.15 -17.66
CA ILE A 254 1.73 15.24 -16.23
C ILE A 254 1.57 13.84 -15.65
N LYS A 255 0.79 12.98 -16.32
CA LYS A 255 0.61 11.58 -15.93
C LYS A 255 1.93 10.84 -15.89
N GLU A 256 2.79 11.00 -16.90
CA GLU A 256 4.11 10.35 -16.93
C GLU A 256 5.02 10.82 -15.78
N ASN A 257 4.99 12.12 -15.45
CA ASN A 257 5.72 12.65 -14.29
C ASN A 257 5.19 12.08 -12.97
N LEU A 258 3.86 11.98 -12.83
CA LEU A 258 3.23 11.38 -11.68
C LEU A 258 3.57 9.89 -11.58
N MET A 259 3.52 9.15 -12.68
CA MET A 259 3.97 7.74 -12.74
C MET A 259 5.44 7.60 -12.34
N THR A 260 6.30 8.46 -12.89
CA THR A 260 7.74 8.46 -12.59
C THR A 260 7.98 8.56 -11.08
N LYS A 261 7.30 9.49 -10.41
CA LYS A 261 7.39 9.64 -8.95
C LYS A 261 6.70 8.50 -8.21
N PHE A 262 5.48 8.13 -8.61
CA PHE A 262 4.65 7.13 -7.93
C PHE A 262 5.32 5.76 -7.89
N PHE A 263 5.96 5.36 -8.99
CA PHE A 263 6.72 4.11 -9.10
C PHE A 263 8.20 4.27 -8.71
N MET A 264 8.60 5.41 -8.13
CA MET A 264 9.95 5.70 -7.65
C MET A 264 11.04 5.62 -8.73
N ARG A 265 10.70 5.83 -10.00
CA ARG A 265 11.61 5.81 -11.16
C ARG A 265 12.53 7.04 -11.23
N ASP A 266 12.20 8.08 -10.47
CA ASP A 266 13.04 9.26 -10.23
C ASP A 266 14.16 8.95 -9.22
N ILE A 267 13.87 8.14 -8.20
CA ILE A 267 14.82 7.75 -7.14
C ILE A 267 15.65 6.52 -7.55
N TYR A 268 15.02 5.53 -8.20
CA TYR A 268 15.61 4.27 -8.64
C TYR A 268 15.46 4.11 -10.16
N PRO A 269 16.42 4.62 -10.96
CA PRO A 269 16.35 4.55 -12.43
C PRO A 269 16.26 3.12 -12.97
N GLU A 270 16.71 2.11 -12.23
CA GLU A 270 16.60 0.70 -12.59
C GLU A 270 15.14 0.22 -12.72
N LEU A 271 14.17 0.91 -12.10
CA LEU A 271 12.74 0.59 -12.17
C LEU A 271 12.04 1.09 -13.45
N ARG A 272 12.78 1.72 -14.37
CA ARG A 272 12.25 2.21 -15.66
C ARG A 272 12.14 1.11 -16.72
N ASN A 273 12.83 -0.01 -16.52
CA ASN A 273 12.90 -1.14 -17.45
C ASN A 273 11.86 -2.22 -17.11
#